data_AF-A0A2D0KQ37-F1
#
_entry.id   AF-A0A2D0KQ37-F1
#
_cell.length_a   1.000
_cell.length_b   1.000
_cell.length_c   1.000
_cell.angle_alpha   90.00
_cell.angle_beta   90.00
_cell.angle_gamma   90.00
#
_symmetry.space_group_name_H-M   'P 1'
#
loop_
_entity.id
_entity.type
_entity.pdbx_description
1 polymer ?
#
loop_
_entity_poly.entity_id
_entity_poly.type
_entity_poly.pdbx_seq_one_letter_code
_entity_poly.pdbx_strand_id
1 'polypeptide(L)'
;MENNNVIQTLTDLIYHEVWLLDEQKFDDWFTLLAEEYTWWIPSRHDQLSPLTESSLLYEDRFVTQLRINRLRNARNFSQQPRSRSQHLLQRPIISWTEGEQSASGVSQLLYSESRGDREWHYAARLEHQFHWREGQWLIRGRKTVLLNLARPFDSLQLII
;
A
#
# COMPACT_ATOMS: atom_id res chain seq x y z
N MET A 1 -8.57 23.76 16.18
CA MET A 1 -8.56 22.46 16.89
C MET A 1 -9.00 21.31 15.98
N GLU A 2 -9.74 21.56 14.89
CA GLU A 2 -10.12 20.54 13.89
C GLU A 2 -8.94 20.05 13.02
N ASN A 3 -7.96 20.90 12.70
CA ASN A 3 -6.83 20.49 11.83
C ASN A 3 -5.94 19.37 12.39
N ASN A 4 -5.70 19.34 13.71
CA ASN A 4 -4.94 18.26 14.32
C ASN A 4 -5.69 16.92 14.29
N ASN A 5 -7.03 16.94 14.21
CA ASN A 5 -7.83 15.73 14.19
C ASN A 5 -7.70 15.00 12.84
N VAL A 6 -7.79 15.72 11.72
CA VAL A 6 -7.67 15.10 10.38
C VAL A 6 -6.27 14.50 10.16
N ILE A 7 -5.21 15.26 10.47
CA ILE A 7 -3.83 14.76 10.33
C ILE A 7 -3.61 13.49 11.18
N GLN A 8 -4.13 13.48 12.42
CA GLN A 8 -4.03 12.32 13.30
C GLN A 8 -4.84 11.14 12.75
N THR A 9 -6.08 11.37 12.31
CA THR A 9 -6.95 10.36 11.71
C THR A 9 -6.30 9.70 10.49
N LEU A 10 -5.71 10.48 9.60
CA LEU A 10 -5.02 9.96 8.41
C LEU A 10 -3.72 9.23 8.76
N THR A 11 -3.00 9.70 9.78
CA THR A 11 -1.83 9.01 10.31
C THR A 11 -2.20 7.64 10.87
N ASP A 12 -3.27 7.57 11.67
CA ASP A 12 -3.77 6.34 12.27
C ASP A 12 -4.34 5.38 11.21
N LEU A 13 -4.97 5.91 10.15
CA LEU A 13 -5.43 5.12 9.01
C LEU A 13 -4.25 4.40 8.32
N ILE A 14 -3.12 5.08 8.09
CA ILE A 14 -1.92 4.46 7.50
C ILE A 14 -1.37 3.36 8.41
N TYR A 15 -1.28 3.62 9.72
CA TYR A 15 -0.80 2.59 10.66
C TYR A 15 -1.74 1.39 10.73
N HIS A 16 -3.05 1.64 10.72
CA HIS A 16 -4.04 0.58 10.72
C HIS A 16 -3.97 -0.25 9.44
N GLU A 17 -3.82 0.40 8.29
CA GLU A 17 -3.65 -0.24 6.99
C GLU A 17 -2.52 -1.27 7.01
N VAL A 18 -1.30 -0.85 7.40
CA VAL A 18 -0.15 -1.76 7.37
C VAL A 18 -0.23 -2.87 8.41
N TRP A 19 -0.85 -2.59 9.57
CA TRP A 19 -1.11 -3.63 10.55
C TRP A 19 -2.05 -4.70 10.01
N LEU A 20 -3.13 -4.32 9.30
CA LEU A 20 -4.03 -5.27 8.66
C LEU A 20 -3.32 -6.09 7.58
N LEU A 21 -2.40 -5.48 6.82
CA LEU A 21 -1.62 -6.18 5.80
C LEU A 21 -0.65 -7.21 6.41
N ASP A 22 0.05 -6.86 7.48
CA ASP A 22 0.96 -7.77 8.19
C ASP A 22 0.22 -8.95 8.82
N GLU A 23 -0.96 -8.69 9.40
CA GLU A 23 -1.87 -9.72 9.91
C GLU A 23 -2.66 -10.44 8.80
N GLN A 24 -2.49 -10.02 7.55
CA GLN A 24 -3.16 -10.55 6.36
C GLN A 24 -4.70 -10.55 6.48
N LYS A 25 -5.24 -9.54 7.15
CA LYS A 25 -6.67 -9.23 7.28
C LYS A 25 -7.16 -8.47 6.05
N PHE A 26 -7.07 -9.13 4.89
CA PHE A 26 -7.31 -8.48 3.61
C PHE A 26 -8.75 -7.99 3.40
N ASP A 27 -9.76 -8.61 4.04
CA ASP A 27 -11.15 -8.12 3.94
C ASP A 27 -11.28 -6.76 4.60
N ASP A 28 -10.83 -6.67 5.86
CA ASP A 28 -10.83 -5.43 6.63
C ASP A 28 -10.01 -4.35 5.92
N TRP A 29 -8.82 -4.70 5.40
CA TRP A 29 -8.00 -3.78 4.62
C TRP A 29 -8.73 -3.26 3.38
N PHE A 30 -9.41 -4.15 2.66
CA PHE A 30 -10.16 -3.78 1.46
C PHE A 30 -11.30 -2.79 1.74
N THR A 31 -11.86 -2.79 2.95
CA THR A 31 -12.88 -1.79 3.35
C THR A 31 -12.33 -0.37 3.47
N LEU A 32 -11.02 -0.21 3.70
CA LEU A 32 -10.36 1.10 3.80
C LEU A 32 -10.17 1.78 2.44
N LEU A 33 -10.27 1.02 1.36
CA LEU A 33 -9.96 1.48 0.03
C LEU A 33 -11.16 2.23 -0.58
N ALA A 34 -10.87 3.23 -1.39
CA ALA A 34 -11.84 3.94 -2.24
C ALA A 34 -12.37 3.06 -3.37
N GLU A 35 -13.50 3.44 -3.96
CA GLU A 35 -14.00 2.82 -5.20
C GLU A 35 -13.00 2.99 -6.36
N GLU A 36 -12.40 4.18 -6.45
CA GLU A 36 -11.40 4.57 -7.44
C GLU A 36 -9.96 4.21 -7.02
N TYR A 37 -9.80 3.26 -6.09
CA TYR A 37 -8.49 2.90 -5.55
C TYR A 37 -7.52 2.43 -6.64
N THR A 38 -6.29 2.92 -6.56
CA THR A 38 -5.18 2.44 -7.38
C THR A 38 -3.94 2.14 -6.54
N TRP A 39 -3.24 1.05 -6.87
CA TRP A 39 -1.95 0.69 -6.33
C TRP A 39 -0.90 0.74 -7.43
N TRP A 40 0.19 1.46 -7.20
CA TRP A 40 1.22 1.69 -8.21
C TRP A 40 2.63 1.47 -7.65
N ILE A 41 3.41 0.66 -8.36
CA ILE A 41 4.86 0.53 -8.17
C ILE A 41 5.54 0.92 -9.48
N PRO A 42 6.18 2.10 -9.58
CA PRO A 42 6.83 2.54 -10.80
C PRO A 42 8.09 1.70 -11.09
N SER A 43 8.50 1.65 -12.36
CA SER A 43 9.73 0.98 -12.80
C SER A 43 10.97 1.87 -12.66
N ARG A 44 10.80 3.17 -12.45
CA ARG A 44 11.85 4.17 -12.20
C ARG A 44 11.32 5.32 -11.35
N HIS A 45 12.23 6.04 -10.68
CA HIS A 45 11.87 7.08 -9.71
C HIS A 45 11.05 8.24 -10.28
N ASP A 46 11.31 8.61 -11.53
CA ASP A 46 10.73 9.75 -12.23
C ASP A 46 9.63 9.36 -13.22
N GLN A 47 9.09 8.14 -13.12
CA GLN A 47 7.98 7.72 -13.97
C GLN A 47 6.76 8.62 -13.72
N LEU A 48 6.22 9.20 -14.80
CA LEU A 48 5.18 10.23 -14.70
C LEU A 48 3.79 9.63 -14.64
N SER A 49 3.57 8.52 -15.35
CA SER A 49 2.25 7.93 -15.47
C SER A 49 2.31 6.40 -15.58
N PRO A 50 1.47 5.67 -14.82
CA PRO A 50 1.28 4.24 -15.02
C PRO A 50 0.42 3.90 -16.25
N LEU A 51 -0.30 4.89 -16.79
CA LEU A 51 -1.25 4.67 -17.91
C LEU A 51 -0.58 4.74 -19.27
N THR A 52 0.55 5.45 -19.37
CA THR A 52 1.29 5.64 -20.62
C THR A 52 2.64 4.93 -20.61
N GLU A 53 3.04 4.35 -19.48
CA GLU A 53 4.36 3.76 -19.29
C GLU A 53 4.30 2.49 -18.44
N SER A 54 5.15 1.51 -18.77
CA SER A 54 5.22 0.25 -18.05
C SER A 54 5.69 0.45 -16.60
N SER A 55 4.89 -0.09 -15.67
CA SER A 55 5.16 -0.10 -14.23
C SER A 55 5.57 -1.50 -13.78
N LEU A 56 6.22 -1.62 -12.61
CA LEU A 56 6.39 -2.93 -11.97
C LEU A 56 5.04 -3.50 -11.53
N LEU A 57 4.12 -2.63 -11.11
CA LEU A 57 2.75 -2.96 -10.77
C LEU A 57 1.87 -1.74 -10.97
N TYR A 58 0.70 -1.93 -11.58
CA TYR A 58 -0.40 -0.97 -11.53
C TYR A 58 -1.70 -1.75 -11.46
N GLU A 59 -2.38 -1.66 -10.32
CA GLU A 59 -3.63 -2.37 -10.05
C GLU A 59 -4.71 -1.37 -9.65
N ASP A 60 -5.91 -1.54 -10.19
CA ASP A 60 -7.10 -0.89 -9.64
C ASP A 60 -7.68 -1.72 -8.48
N ARG A 61 -8.75 -1.22 -7.87
CA ARG A 61 -9.48 -1.91 -6.80
C ARG A 61 -9.91 -3.33 -7.20
N PHE A 62 -10.36 -3.54 -8.43
CA PHE A 62 -10.86 -4.84 -8.90
C PHE A 62 -9.71 -5.85 -9.02
N VAL A 63 -8.60 -5.47 -9.66
CA VAL A 63 -7.42 -6.34 -9.78
C VAL A 63 -6.82 -6.63 -8.40
N THR A 64 -6.83 -5.64 -7.51
CA THR A 64 -6.44 -5.81 -6.10
C THR A 64 -7.30 -6.87 -5.40
N GLN A 65 -8.63 -6.87 -5.62
CA GLN A 65 -9.52 -7.90 -5.08
C GLN A 65 -9.20 -9.30 -5.62
N LEU A 66 -8.89 -9.41 -6.92
CA LEU A 66 -8.48 -10.69 -7.52
C LEU A 66 -7.18 -11.22 -6.89
N ARG A 67 -6.22 -10.33 -6.61
CA ARG A 67 -5.00 -10.67 -5.87
C ARG A 67 -5.31 -11.19 -4.48
N ILE A 68 -6.17 -10.52 -3.71
CA ILE A 68 -6.61 -10.99 -2.38
C ILE A 68 -7.22 -12.38 -2.47
N ASN A 69 -8.13 -12.60 -3.43
CA ASN A 69 -8.78 -13.90 -3.63
C ASN A 69 -7.76 -15.01 -3.93
N ARG A 70 -6.73 -14.70 -4.72
CA ARG A 70 -5.62 -15.62 -5.02
C ARG A 70 -4.77 -15.93 -3.79
N LEU A 71 -4.51 -14.94 -2.94
CA LEU A 71 -3.73 -15.12 -1.71
C LEU A 71 -4.49 -15.97 -0.66
N ARG A 72 -5.82 -15.92 -0.65
CA ARG A 72 -6.66 -16.76 0.22
C ARG A 72 -6.79 -18.20 -0.23
N ASN A 73 -6.65 -18.45 -1.53
CA ASN A 73 -6.92 -19.76 -2.09
C ASN A 73 -5.92 -20.79 -1.53
N ALA A 74 -6.42 -21.75 -0.77
CA ALA A 74 -5.61 -22.82 -0.18
C ALA A 74 -4.82 -23.64 -1.22
N ARG A 75 -5.26 -23.63 -2.49
CA ARG A 75 -4.57 -24.28 -3.62
C ARG A 75 -3.55 -23.39 -4.32
N ASN A 76 -3.25 -22.21 -3.77
CA ASN A 76 -2.15 -21.39 -4.27
C ASN A 76 -0.82 -21.99 -3.80
N PHE A 77 -0.33 -22.99 -4.51
CA PHE A 77 0.91 -23.71 -4.16
C PHE A 77 2.14 -22.80 -4.13
N SER A 78 2.14 -21.69 -4.88
CA SER A 78 3.21 -20.68 -4.83
C SER A 78 3.28 -19.93 -3.49
N GLN A 79 2.24 -20.05 -2.66
CA GLN A 79 2.13 -19.51 -1.29
C GLN A 79 2.20 -20.61 -0.22
N GLN A 80 2.84 -21.74 -0.53
CA GLN A 80 3.11 -22.81 0.44
C GLN A 80 4.63 -23.00 0.57
N PRO A 81 5.24 -22.67 1.73
CA PRO A 81 4.61 -22.15 2.95
C PRO A 81 4.08 -20.71 2.77
N ARG A 82 3.18 -20.30 3.66
CA ARG A 82 2.56 -18.97 3.62
C ARG A 82 3.60 -17.87 3.85
N SER A 83 3.63 -16.86 2.99
CA SER A 83 4.46 -15.67 3.22
C SER A 83 4.02 -14.94 4.49
N ARG A 84 4.94 -14.26 5.18
CA ARG A 84 4.67 -13.29 6.24
C ARG A 84 5.34 -11.97 5.89
N SER A 85 4.70 -10.85 6.19
CA SER A 85 5.26 -9.52 5.97
C SER A 85 5.41 -8.74 7.27
N GLN A 86 6.26 -7.73 7.22
CA GLN A 86 6.34 -6.68 8.21
C GLN A 86 6.55 -5.33 7.50
N HIS A 87 5.73 -4.34 7.83
CA HIS A 87 5.86 -2.96 7.40
C HIS A 87 6.40 -2.10 8.54
N LEU A 88 7.70 -1.77 8.51
CA LEU A 88 8.27 -0.81 9.44
C LEU A 88 8.22 0.60 8.84
N LEU A 89 7.35 1.45 9.38
CA LEU A 89 7.14 2.83 8.91
C LEU A 89 7.77 3.86 9.85
N GLN A 90 8.34 4.92 9.28
CA GLN A 90 8.46 6.20 9.98
C GLN A 90 7.09 6.88 10.09
N ARG A 91 6.95 7.80 11.06
CA ARG A 91 5.72 8.58 11.21
C ARG A 91 5.33 9.26 9.88
N PRO A 92 4.12 9.01 9.35
CA PRO A 92 3.66 9.67 8.14
C PRO A 92 3.69 11.19 8.24
N ILE A 93 4.09 11.83 7.15
CA ILE A 93 3.94 13.26 6.92
C ILE A 93 2.67 13.46 6.11
N ILE A 94 1.70 14.17 6.68
CA ILE A 94 0.39 14.42 6.05
C ILE A 94 0.36 15.84 5.48
N SER A 95 -0.12 15.97 4.24
CA SER A 95 -0.44 17.24 3.60
C SER A 95 -1.95 17.31 3.37
N TRP A 96 -2.60 18.25 4.05
CA TRP A 96 -4.03 18.49 3.95
C TRP A 96 -4.32 19.96 4.28
N THR A 97 -5.30 20.54 3.58
CA THR A 97 -5.77 21.90 3.79
C THR A 97 -7.17 21.88 4.41
N GLU A 98 -7.43 22.77 5.36
CA GLU A 98 -8.72 22.85 6.05
C GLU A 98 -9.90 23.01 5.07
N GLY A 99 -10.92 22.18 5.23
CA GLY A 99 -12.10 22.14 4.35
C GLY A 99 -11.92 21.29 3.09
N GLU A 100 -10.72 20.84 2.75
CA GLU A 100 -10.54 19.93 1.61
C GLU A 100 -11.01 18.50 1.92
N GLN A 101 -11.63 17.88 0.92
CA GLN A 101 -12.01 16.47 0.96
C GLN A 101 -10.92 15.55 0.40
N SER A 102 -9.72 16.07 0.15
CA SER A 102 -8.57 15.34 -0.34
C SER A 102 -7.35 15.61 0.52
N ALA A 103 -6.53 14.59 0.73
CA ALA A 103 -5.26 14.71 1.44
C ALA A 103 -4.22 13.79 0.81
N SER A 104 -2.96 14.00 1.15
CA SER A 104 -1.87 13.07 0.83
C SER A 104 -1.02 12.77 2.04
N GLY A 105 -0.36 11.61 2.02
CA GLY A 105 0.55 11.17 3.06
C GLY A 105 1.82 10.59 2.44
N VAL A 106 2.96 10.80 3.10
CA VAL A 106 4.23 10.18 2.72
C VAL A 106 4.88 9.56 3.94
N SER A 107 5.32 8.31 3.79
CA SER A 107 6.02 7.55 4.82
C SER A 107 7.26 6.89 4.24
N GLN A 108 8.34 6.86 5.02
CA GLN A 108 9.50 6.02 4.70
C GLN A 108 9.24 4.61 5.25
N LEU A 109 9.44 3.60 4.42
CA LEU A 109 9.09 2.20 4.70
C LEU A 109 10.33 1.31 4.56
N LEU A 110 10.52 0.42 5.52
CA LEU A 110 11.26 -0.83 5.33
C LEU A 110 10.25 -1.98 5.38
N TYR A 111 9.96 -2.55 4.22
CA TYR A 111 9.14 -3.74 4.10
C TYR A 111 10.03 -4.98 4.13
N SER A 112 9.63 -5.99 4.90
CA SER A 112 10.25 -7.30 4.93
C SER A 112 9.22 -8.37 4.64
N GLU A 113 9.58 -9.38 3.85
CA GLU A 113 8.76 -10.57 3.62
C GLU A 113 9.60 -11.82 3.81
N SER A 114 9.05 -12.83 4.48
CA SER A 114 9.67 -14.14 4.61
C SER A 114 8.77 -15.24 4.08
N ARG A 115 9.37 -16.24 3.44
CA ARG A 115 8.69 -17.47 3.01
C ARG A 115 9.67 -18.63 2.97
N GLY A 116 9.43 -19.64 3.80
CA GLY A 116 10.34 -20.79 3.91
C GLY A 116 11.68 -20.35 4.47
N ASP A 117 12.75 -20.61 3.73
CA ASP A 117 14.13 -20.21 4.03
C ASP A 117 14.55 -18.87 3.42
N ARG A 118 13.64 -18.21 2.68
CA ARG A 118 13.90 -16.94 1.99
C ARG A 118 13.35 -15.75 2.76
N GLU A 119 14.10 -14.66 2.67
CA GLU A 119 13.71 -13.36 3.19
C GLU A 119 14.04 -12.28 2.15
N TRP A 120 13.14 -11.31 2.01
CA TRP A 120 13.29 -10.18 1.12
C TRP A 120 13.06 -8.89 1.89
N HIS A 121 13.92 -7.90 1.66
CA HIS A 121 13.76 -6.56 2.22
C HIS A 121 13.70 -5.51 1.13
N TYR A 122 12.81 -4.55 1.32
CA TYR A 122 12.58 -3.45 0.40
C TYR A 122 12.48 -2.16 1.20
N ALA A 123 13.52 -1.33 1.08
CA ALA A 123 13.41 0.06 1.47
C ALA A 123 12.62 0.80 0.38
N ALA A 124 11.62 1.58 0.80
CA ALA A 124 10.72 2.28 -0.10
C ALA A 124 10.23 3.59 0.51
N ARG A 125 9.73 4.47 -0.36
CA ARG A 125 8.81 5.53 0.02
C ARG A 125 7.39 5.07 -0.30
N LEU A 126 6.50 5.16 0.68
CA LEU A 126 5.08 4.91 0.53
C LEU A 126 4.34 6.24 0.46
N GLU A 127 3.63 6.46 -0.63
CA GLU A 127 2.82 7.66 -0.85
C GLU A 127 1.33 7.26 -0.89
N HIS A 128 0.53 7.95 -0.10
CA HIS A 128 -0.91 7.77 -0.04
C HIS A 128 -1.64 8.97 -0.60
N GLN A 129 -2.74 8.69 -1.28
CA GLN A 129 -3.78 9.65 -1.58
C GLN A 129 -5.04 9.26 -0.82
N PHE A 130 -5.68 10.24 -0.21
CA PHE A 130 -6.92 10.05 0.55
C PHE A 130 -8.03 10.90 -0.04
N HIS A 131 -9.27 10.44 0.14
CA HIS A 131 -10.43 11.28 -0.05
C HIS A 131 -11.45 11.05 1.07
N TRP A 132 -12.20 12.10 1.39
CA TRP A 132 -13.33 12.04 2.31
C TRP A 132 -14.59 11.70 1.52
N ARG A 133 -15.34 10.70 1.96
CA ARG A 133 -16.64 10.33 1.36
C ARG A 133 -17.55 9.76 2.44
N GLU A 134 -18.80 10.22 2.47
CA GLU A 134 -19.85 9.67 3.35
C GLU A 134 -19.46 9.61 4.85
N GLY A 135 -18.71 10.59 5.33
CA GLY A 135 -18.36 10.70 6.75
C GLY A 135 -17.08 9.96 7.17
N GLN A 136 -16.29 9.45 6.23
CA GLN A 136 -15.02 8.76 6.50
C GLN A 136 -13.93 9.10 5.48
N TRP A 137 -12.67 9.00 5.91
CA TRP A 137 -11.50 9.04 5.03
C TRP A 137 -11.23 7.65 4.47
N LEU A 138 -11.07 7.57 3.15
CA LEU A 138 -10.70 6.34 2.44
C LEU A 138 -9.37 6.52 1.71
N ILE A 139 -8.67 5.41 1.50
CA ILE A 139 -7.44 5.36 0.72
C ILE A 139 -7.82 5.35 -0.76
N ARG A 140 -7.56 6.47 -1.44
CA ARG A 140 -7.74 6.62 -2.89
C ARG A 140 -6.61 6.01 -3.70
N GLY A 141 -5.40 6.00 -3.14
CA GLY A 141 -4.25 5.54 -3.89
C GLY A 141 -3.09 5.21 -2.99
N ARG A 142 -2.34 4.18 -3.40
CA ARG A 142 -1.09 3.75 -2.80
C ARG A 142 -0.02 3.74 -3.89
N LYS A 143 1.07 4.47 -3.69
CA LYS A 143 2.24 4.42 -4.57
C LYS A 143 3.46 4.02 -3.77
N THR A 144 4.12 2.94 -4.16
CA THR A 144 5.33 2.44 -3.51
C THR A 144 6.53 2.67 -4.40
N VAL A 145 7.36 3.64 -4.05
CA VAL A 145 8.60 3.95 -4.78
C VAL A 145 9.74 3.20 -4.11
N LEU A 146 10.17 2.10 -4.73
CA LEU A 146 11.28 1.29 -4.22
C LEU A 146 12.61 2.07 -4.32
N LEU A 147 13.43 1.98 -3.28
CA LEU A 147 14.72 2.70 -3.23
C LEU A 147 15.68 2.21 -4.32
N ASN A 148 15.80 0.88 -4.48
CA ASN A 148 16.67 0.25 -5.46
C ASN A 148 15.83 -0.45 -6.54
N LEU A 149 15.51 0.27 -7.60
CA LEU A 149 14.77 -0.22 -8.77
C LEU A 149 15.65 -1.00 -9.77
N ALA A 150 16.98 -0.94 -9.63
CA ALA A 150 17.92 -1.58 -10.54
C ALA A 150 18.23 -3.04 -10.15
N ARG A 151 17.83 -3.48 -8.95
CA ARG A 151 18.04 -4.87 -8.52
C ARG A 151 17.06 -5.81 -9.22
N PRO A 152 17.45 -7.09 -9.42
CA PRO A 152 16.48 -8.13 -9.74
C PRO A 152 15.41 -8.25 -8.66
N PHE A 153 14.15 -8.38 -9.09
CA PHE A 153 13.03 -8.64 -8.22
C PHE A 153 12.63 -10.11 -8.34
N ASP A 154 12.65 -10.81 -7.21
CA ASP A 154 11.85 -12.02 -7.07
C ASP A 154 10.36 -11.65 -7.08
N SER A 155 9.52 -12.68 -7.14
CA SER A 155 8.07 -12.49 -7.11
C SER A 155 7.61 -11.80 -5.82
N LEU A 156 7.17 -10.54 -5.95
CA LEU A 156 6.48 -9.78 -4.93
C LEU A 156 5.03 -10.27 -4.83
N GLN A 157 4.73 -10.99 -3.75
CA GLN A 157 3.49 -11.76 -3.68
C GLN A 157 2.44 -11.07 -2.80
N LEU A 158 2.87 -10.55 -1.66
CA LEU A 158 2.04 -9.74 -0.78
C LEU A 158 2.03 -8.26 -1.25
N ILE A 159 1.46 -7.40 -0.43
CA ILE A 159 1.26 -5.98 -0.70
C ILE A 159 2.35 -5.21 0.05
N ILE A 160 3.17 -4.45 -0.70
CA ILE A 160 4.25 -3.58 -0.20
C ILE A 160 3.76 -2.15 -0.05
#